data_AF-A0A3C0MF32-F1
#
_entry.id   AF-A0A3C0MF32-F1
#
_cell.length_a   1.000
_cell.length_b   1.000
_cell.length_c   1.000
_cell.angle_alpha   90.00
_cell.angle_beta   90.00
_cell.angle_gamma   90.00
#
_symmetry.space_group_name_H-M   'P 1'
#
loop_
_entity.id
_entity.type
_entity.pdbx_description
1 polymer ?
#
loop_
_entity_poly.entity_id
_entity_poly.type
_entity_poly.pdbx_seq_one_letter_code
_entity_poly.pdbx_strand_id
1 'polypeptide(L)'
;MEFPEWAWPFVILIAALIAWKIYGGRVLAALDAQEQKRYADDAQLIADARNPRAHFRRSLDAINEQVAPVLLIKTDTGRAITWDGQTYDSIEGAEDARWRHVIAQARSFYEGLDEEFGLRLAGPAPSTAREA
;
A
#
# COMPACT_ATOMS: atom_id res chain seq x y z
N MET A 1 -42.91 -52.28 -0.86
CA MET A 1 -41.60 -52.96 -0.85
C MET A 1 -40.75 -52.14 0.11
N GLU A 2 -40.68 -52.56 1.36
CA GLU A 2 -39.93 -51.84 2.40
C GLU A 2 -38.45 -52.20 2.25
N PHE A 3 -37.61 -51.19 2.03
CA PHE A 3 -36.17 -51.40 1.97
C PHE A 3 -35.64 -51.64 3.38
N PRO A 4 -34.75 -52.62 3.58
CA PRO A 4 -34.20 -52.87 4.90
C PRO A 4 -33.29 -51.72 5.33
N GLU A 5 -33.32 -51.34 6.61
CA GLU A 5 -32.68 -50.11 7.12
C GLU A 5 -31.17 -50.04 6.86
N TRP A 6 -30.51 -51.19 6.74
CA TRP A 6 -29.09 -51.28 6.40
C TRP A 6 -28.75 -50.87 4.95
N ALA A 7 -29.74 -50.83 4.05
CA ALA A 7 -29.55 -50.43 2.66
C ALA A 7 -29.53 -48.90 2.49
N TRP A 8 -30.09 -48.15 3.44
CA TRP A 8 -30.16 -46.70 3.41
C TRP A 8 -28.81 -45.95 3.41
N PRO A 9 -27.79 -46.35 4.19
CA PRO A 9 -26.47 -45.74 4.06
C PRO A 9 -25.87 -45.89 2.66
N PHE A 10 -26.12 -47.01 1.97
CA PHE A 10 -25.64 -47.22 0.60
C PHE A 10 -26.38 -46.34 -0.41
N VAL A 11 -27.68 -46.16 -0.26
CA VAL A 11 -28.47 -45.25 -1.12
C VAL A 11 -28.02 -43.81 -0.93
N ILE A 12 -27.79 -43.38 0.32
CA ILE A 12 -27.27 -42.04 0.63
C ILE A 12 -25.87 -41.86 0.03
N LEU A 13 -25.01 -42.86 0.14
CA LEU A 13 -23.66 -42.81 -0.42
C LEU A 13 -23.67 -42.74 -1.94
N ILE A 14 -24.53 -43.52 -2.61
CA ILE A 14 -24.70 -43.45 -4.07
C ILE A 14 -25.24 -42.09 -4.48
N ALA A 15 -26.25 -41.56 -3.77
CA ALA A 15 -26.78 -40.21 -4.02
C ALA A 15 -25.71 -39.12 -3.83
N ALA A 16 -24.88 -39.25 -2.80
CA ALA A 16 -23.76 -38.34 -2.54
C ALA A 16 -22.69 -38.40 -3.65
N LEU A 17 -22.37 -39.59 -4.15
CA LEU A 17 -21.43 -39.76 -5.28
C LEU A 17 -21.98 -39.15 -6.58
N ILE A 18 -23.28 -39.32 -6.85
CA ILE A 18 -23.94 -38.70 -8.01
C ILE A 18 -23.97 -37.18 -7.85
N ALA A 19 -24.34 -36.68 -6.68
CA ALA A 19 -24.31 -35.25 -6.37
C ALA A 19 -22.90 -34.67 -6.51
N TRP A 20 -21.86 -35.38 -6.01
CA TRP A 20 -20.47 -34.98 -6.17
C TRP A 20 -20.03 -34.96 -7.63
N LYS A 21 -20.45 -35.93 -8.45
CA LYS A 21 -20.10 -35.96 -9.88
C LYS A 21 -20.71 -34.78 -10.66
N ILE A 22 -21.89 -34.31 -10.25
CA ILE A 22 -22.60 -33.21 -10.93
C ILE A 22 -22.12 -31.85 -10.41
N TYR A 23 -21.90 -31.71 -9.09
CA TYR A 23 -21.63 -30.43 -8.43
C TYR A 23 -20.17 -30.23 -8.01
N GLY A 24 -19.38 -31.30 -7.94
CA GLY A 24 -17.98 -31.25 -7.48
C GLY A 24 -17.12 -30.33 -8.34
N GLY A 25 -17.31 -30.34 -9.66
CA GLY A 25 -16.60 -29.42 -10.56
C GLY A 25 -16.94 -27.94 -10.31
N ARG A 26 -18.17 -27.62 -9.90
CA ARG A 26 -18.58 -26.25 -9.56
C ARG A 26 -18.04 -25.80 -8.22
N VAL A 27 -18.00 -26.69 -7.23
CA VAL A 27 -17.42 -26.41 -5.91
C VAL A 27 -15.91 -26.20 -6.05
N LEU A 28 -15.22 -27.06 -6.81
CA LEU A 28 -13.79 -26.89 -7.09
C LEU A 28 -13.52 -25.59 -7.84
N ALA A 29 -14.29 -25.26 -8.89
CA ALA A 29 -14.14 -23.99 -9.60
C ALA A 29 -14.39 -22.76 -8.71
N ALA A 30 -15.33 -22.84 -7.76
CA ALA A 30 -15.59 -21.75 -6.81
C ALA A 30 -14.46 -21.58 -5.79
N LEU A 31 -13.88 -22.69 -5.32
CA LEU A 31 -12.72 -22.66 -4.42
C LEU A 31 -11.48 -22.11 -5.15
N ASP A 32 -11.24 -22.56 -6.37
CA ASP A 32 -10.11 -22.14 -7.21
C ASP A 32 -10.20 -20.64 -7.56
N ALA A 33 -11.42 -20.13 -7.84
CA ALA A 33 -11.65 -18.70 -8.04
C ALA A 33 -11.37 -17.86 -6.78
N GLN A 34 -11.65 -18.39 -5.59
CA GLN A 34 -11.33 -17.70 -4.33
C GLN A 34 -9.83 -17.70 -4.04
N GLU A 35 -9.14 -18.81 -4.31
CA GLU A 35 -7.68 -18.86 -4.17
C GLU A 35 -6.99 -17.92 -5.16
N GLN A 36 -7.40 -17.92 -6.43
CA GLN A 36 -6.85 -16.98 -7.42
C GLN A 36 -7.03 -15.52 -7.01
N LYS A 37 -8.17 -15.17 -6.39
CA LYS A 37 -8.41 -13.83 -5.87
C LYS A 37 -7.43 -13.49 -4.74
N ARG A 38 -7.21 -14.40 -3.80
CA ARG A 38 -6.25 -14.21 -2.70
C ARG A 38 -4.82 -14.06 -3.21
N TYR A 39 -4.40 -14.90 -4.16
CA TYR A 39 -3.08 -14.78 -4.77
C TYR A 39 -2.89 -13.47 -5.54
N ALA A 40 -3.94 -12.97 -6.21
CA ALA A 40 -3.90 -11.69 -6.90
C ALA A 40 -3.78 -10.52 -5.91
N ASP A 41 -4.57 -10.54 -4.83
CA ASP A 41 -4.53 -9.53 -3.78
C ASP A 41 -3.15 -9.53 -3.07
N ASP A 42 -2.61 -10.71 -2.76
CA ASP A 42 -1.27 -10.86 -2.17
C ASP A 42 -0.16 -10.41 -3.12
N ALA A 43 -0.26 -10.74 -4.42
CA ALA A 43 0.69 -10.28 -5.43
C ALA A 43 0.67 -8.75 -5.56
N GLN A 44 -0.50 -8.13 -5.45
CA GLN A 44 -0.66 -6.69 -5.48
C GLN A 44 -0.08 -6.02 -4.23
N LEU A 45 -0.33 -6.59 -3.04
CA LEU A 45 0.27 -6.13 -1.79
C LEU A 45 1.79 -6.22 -1.82
N ILE A 46 2.35 -7.31 -2.36
CA ILE A 46 3.81 -7.48 -2.51
C ILE A 46 4.37 -6.48 -3.54
N ALA A 47 3.67 -6.24 -4.66
CA ALA A 47 4.08 -5.27 -5.66
C ALA A 47 4.09 -3.84 -5.10
N ASP A 48 3.06 -3.47 -4.33
CA ASP A 48 2.97 -2.18 -3.65
C ASP A 48 4.06 -2.05 -2.57
N ALA A 49 4.30 -3.13 -1.81
CA ALA A 49 5.37 -3.17 -0.81
C ALA A 49 6.77 -3.05 -1.44
N ARG A 50 6.96 -3.55 -2.66
CA ARG A 50 8.22 -3.45 -3.42
C ARG A 50 8.34 -2.18 -4.26
N ASN A 51 7.32 -1.32 -4.29
CA ASN A 51 7.38 -0.06 -5.01
C ASN A 51 7.89 1.04 -4.07
N PRO A 52 9.19 1.40 -4.10
CA PRO A 52 9.74 2.43 -3.23
C PRO A 52 9.04 3.80 -3.41
N ARG A 53 8.46 4.05 -4.58
CA ARG A 53 7.70 5.28 -4.84
C ARG A 53 6.34 5.32 -4.17
N ALA A 54 5.72 4.16 -3.93
CA ALA A 54 4.44 4.07 -3.22
C ALA A 54 4.60 4.38 -1.73
N HIS A 55 5.68 3.86 -1.12
CA HIS A 55 6.04 4.20 0.26
C HIS A 55 6.40 5.67 0.41
N PHE A 56 7.23 6.20 -0.51
CA PHE A 56 7.61 7.62 -0.47
C PHE A 56 6.38 8.54 -0.56
N ARG A 57 5.42 8.23 -1.43
CA ARG A 57 4.15 8.99 -1.53
C ARG A 57 3.35 8.93 -0.22
N ARG A 58 3.18 7.74 0.36
CA ARG A 58 2.43 7.58 1.61
C ARG A 58 3.11 8.31 2.78
N SER A 59 4.44 8.28 2.84
CA SER A 59 5.21 9.05 3.83
C SER A 59 5.09 10.56 3.61
N LEU A 60 5.11 11.00 2.35
CA LEU A 60 4.90 12.41 1.98
C LEU A 60 3.51 12.89 2.42
N ASP A 61 2.47 12.09 2.17
CA ASP A 61 1.09 12.40 2.59
C ASP A 61 0.98 12.49 4.12
N ALA A 62 1.56 11.52 4.83
CA ALA A 62 1.55 11.50 6.30
C ALA A 62 2.30 12.70 6.92
N ILE A 63 3.42 13.12 6.34
CA ILE A 63 4.16 14.31 6.78
C ILE A 63 3.39 15.58 6.43
N ASN A 64 2.81 15.64 5.24
CA ASN A 64 2.01 16.78 4.78
C ASN A 64 0.80 17.04 5.69
N GLU A 65 0.18 16.01 6.24
CA GLU A 65 -0.89 16.11 7.24
C GLU A 65 -0.41 16.67 8.59
N GLN A 66 0.85 16.45 8.94
CA GLN A 66 1.44 16.92 10.21
C GLN A 66 2.00 18.34 10.13
N VAL A 67 2.43 18.77 8.94
CA VAL A 67 2.99 20.10 8.73
C VAL A 67 1.90 21.17 8.78
N ALA A 68 2.16 22.23 9.54
CA ALA A 68 1.24 23.35 9.72
C ALA A 68 0.79 23.94 8.36
N PRO A 69 -0.50 24.27 8.21
CA PRO A 69 -1.00 24.87 6.98
C PRO A 69 -0.52 26.32 6.84
N VAL A 70 -0.52 26.83 5.61
CA VAL A 70 -0.33 28.26 5.36
C VAL A 70 -1.53 29.03 5.93
N LEU A 71 -1.25 30.07 6.73
CA LEU A 71 -2.27 30.88 7.38
C LEU A 71 -2.44 32.22 6.65
N LEU A 72 -3.69 32.62 6.44
CA LEU A 72 -4.03 33.98 6.04
C LEU A 72 -4.52 34.76 7.26
N ILE A 73 -3.68 35.66 7.75
CA ILE A 73 -3.96 36.48 8.92
C ILE A 73 -4.43 37.86 8.44
N LYS A 74 -5.56 38.34 8.96
CA LYS A 74 -6.01 39.71 8.73
C LYS A 74 -5.27 40.64 9.69
N THR A 75 -4.56 41.63 9.17
CA THR A 75 -3.81 42.64 9.93
C THR A 75 -4.47 44.01 9.78
N ASP A 76 -4.10 44.98 10.63
CA ASP A 76 -4.59 46.36 10.55
C ASP A 76 -4.24 47.04 9.21
N THR A 77 -3.20 46.55 8.54
CA THR A 77 -2.70 47.05 7.25
C THR A 77 -3.14 46.22 6.04
N GLY A 78 -3.87 45.12 6.23
CA GLY A 78 -4.35 44.28 5.13
C GLY A 78 -4.47 42.78 5.47
N ARG A 79 -3.96 41.93 4.58
CA ARG A 79 -3.85 40.48 4.79
C ARG A 79 -2.37 40.11 4.74
N ALA A 80 -1.90 39.39 5.75
CA ALA A 80 -0.58 38.77 5.79
C ALA A 80 -0.73 37.28 5.52
N ILE A 81 0.17 36.72 4.72
CA ILE A 81 0.25 35.29 4.45
C ILE A 81 1.44 34.77 5.24
N THR A 82 1.22 33.82 6.15
CA THR A 82 2.25 33.38 7.08
C THR A 82 2.35 31.86 7.14
N TRP A 83 3.57 31.34 7.19
CA TRP A 83 3.84 29.93 7.39
C TRP A 83 5.14 29.79 8.20
N ASP A 84 5.13 28.93 9.22
CA ASP A 84 6.25 28.71 10.16
C ASP A 84 6.84 30.00 10.77
N GLY A 85 5.97 30.95 11.14
CA GLY A 85 6.38 32.24 11.71
C GLY A 85 7.00 33.24 10.72
N GLN A 86 7.14 32.88 9.44
CA GLN A 86 7.57 33.78 8.37
C GLN A 86 6.38 34.35 7.61
N THR A 87 6.52 35.59 7.13
CA THR A 87 5.53 36.28 6.29
C THR A 87 5.96 36.22 4.83
N TYR A 88 5.03 35.92 3.95
CA TYR A 88 5.24 35.77 2.51
C TYR A 88 4.40 36.80 1.74
N ASP A 89 4.93 37.24 0.59
CA ASP A 89 4.25 38.17 -0.29
C ASP A 89 3.09 37.51 -1.06
N SER A 90 3.12 36.20 -1.24
CA SER A 90 2.12 35.43 -1.97
C SER A 90 1.82 34.08 -1.32
N ILE A 91 0.61 33.56 -1.58
CA ILE A 91 0.17 32.24 -1.09
C ILE A 91 1.02 31.15 -1.73
N GLU A 92 1.32 31.31 -3.02
CA GLU A 92 2.15 30.38 -3.79
C GLU A 92 3.57 30.30 -3.22
N GLY A 93 4.16 31.43 -2.80
CA GLY A 93 5.47 31.45 -2.14
C GLY A 93 5.47 30.74 -0.77
N ALA A 94 4.40 30.92 0.00
CA ALA A 94 4.24 30.23 1.28
C ALA A 94 4.01 28.72 1.13
N GLU A 95 3.19 28.30 0.17
CA GLU A 95 2.95 26.88 -0.12
C GLU A 95 4.19 26.20 -0.72
N ASP A 96 4.97 26.89 -1.57
CA ASP A 96 6.22 26.34 -2.09
C ASP A 96 7.26 26.15 -0.97
N ALA A 97 7.38 27.12 -0.05
CA ALA A 97 8.24 26.97 1.14
C ALA A 97 7.79 25.79 2.02
N ARG A 98 6.47 25.67 2.26
CA ARG A 98 5.86 24.56 2.98
C ARG A 98 6.15 23.22 2.31
N TRP A 99 5.98 23.13 1.00
CA TRP A 99 6.17 21.90 0.26
C TRP A 99 7.64 21.46 0.22
N ARG A 100 8.57 22.40 0.08
CA ARG A 100 10.01 22.12 0.19
C ARG A 100 10.37 21.57 1.57
N HIS A 101 9.75 22.09 2.63
CA HIS A 101 9.95 21.57 3.98
C HIS A 101 9.42 20.13 4.14
N VAL A 102 8.21 19.85 3.65
CA VAL A 102 7.64 18.49 3.62
C VAL A 102 8.56 17.52 2.89
N ILE A 103 9.07 17.90 1.71
CA ILE A 103 10.01 17.08 0.94
C ILE A 103 11.31 16.85 1.71
N ALA A 104 11.86 17.89 2.34
CA ALA A 104 13.11 17.80 3.10
C ALA A 104 12.95 16.84 4.30
N GLN A 105 11.84 16.91 5.02
CA GLN A 105 11.54 16.03 6.15
C GLN A 105 11.26 14.58 5.70
N ALA A 106 10.57 14.40 4.56
CA ALA A 106 10.38 13.08 3.98
C ALA A 106 11.73 12.45 3.57
N ARG A 107 12.63 13.25 3.00
CA ARG A 107 13.96 12.78 2.62
C ARG A 107 14.81 12.40 3.83
N SER A 108 14.83 13.23 4.87
CA SER A 108 15.60 12.94 6.09
C SER A 108 15.11 11.69 6.82
N PHE A 109 13.81 11.39 6.76
CA PHE A 109 13.27 10.14 7.29
C PHE A 109 13.88 8.90 6.61
N TYR A 110 14.05 8.93 5.29
CA TYR A 110 14.68 7.82 4.56
C TYR A 110 16.20 7.78 4.73
N GLU A 111 16.87 8.93 4.80
CA GLU A 111 18.31 8.99 5.11
C GLU A 111 18.60 8.44 6.51
N GLY A 112 17.75 8.75 7.50
CA GLY A 112 17.84 8.19 8.85
C GLY A 112 17.57 6.68 8.91
N LEU A 113 16.64 6.17 8.09
CA LEU A 113 16.41 4.71 7.97
C LEU A 113 17.63 3.97 7.41
N ASP A 114 18.30 4.54 6.42
CA ASP A 114 19.54 3.98 5.85
C ASP A 114 20.68 3.95 6.89
N GLU A 115 20.75 4.98 7.74
CA GLU A 115 21.76 5.12 8.79
C GLU A 115 21.48 4.23 10.01
N GLU A 116 20.22 4.11 10.43
CA GLU A 116 19.79 3.33 11.61
C GLU A 116 19.72 1.81 11.33
N PHE A 117 19.30 1.40 10.12
CA PHE A 117 19.17 -0.02 9.78
C PHE A 117 20.34 -0.57 8.97
N GLY A 118 21.30 0.26 8.54
CA GLY A 118 22.50 -0.16 7.79
C GLY A 118 22.20 -0.87 6.47
N LEU A 119 20.93 -0.91 6.06
CA LEU A 119 20.49 -1.44 4.79
C LEU A 119 20.77 -0.35 3.77
N ARG A 120 21.99 -0.33 3.23
CA ARG A 120 22.18 0.19 1.87
C ARG A 120 21.12 -0.51 1.03
N LEU A 121 20.03 0.18 0.70
CA LEU A 121 19.17 -0.14 -0.42
C LEU A 121 20.07 -0.01 -1.64
N ALA A 122 20.88 -1.03 -1.85
CA ALA A 122 21.87 -1.12 -2.89
C ALA A 122 21.09 -1.20 -4.20
N GLY A 123 20.76 -0.02 -4.74
CA GLY A 123 20.83 0.16 -6.17
C GLY A 123 22.15 -0.46 -6.66
N PRO A 124 22.17 -1.10 -7.84
CA PRO A 124 23.31 -1.86 -8.30
C PRO A 124 24.58 -1.02 -8.12
N ALA A 125 25.56 -1.53 -7.38
CA ALA A 125 26.81 -0.84 -7.16
C ALA A 125 27.37 -0.44 -8.54
N PRO A 126 27.84 0.82 -8.74
CA PRO A 126 28.49 1.19 -9.98
C PRO A 126 29.69 0.25 -10.16
N SER A 127 29.69 -0.48 -11.28
CA SER A 127 30.69 -1.47 -11.62
C SER A 127 32.05 -0.81 -11.79
N THR A 128 32.81 -0.66 -10.72
CA THR A 128 34.26 -0.45 -10.77
C THR A 128 34.92 -1.79 -11.10
N ALA A 129 34.79 -2.22 -12.36
CA ALA A 129 35.47 -3.40 -12.88
C ALA A 129 35.65 -3.31 -14.41
N ARG A 130 36.59 -2.47 -14.87
CA ARG A 130 37.56 -2.81 -15.92
C ARG A 130 38.56 -1.67 -16.15
N GLU A 131 39.55 -1.59 -15.28
CA GLU A 131 40.90 -1.20 -15.69
C GLU A 131 41.83 -2.33 -15.28
N ALA A 132 42.17 -3.17 -16.27
CA ALA A 132 43.34 -4.05 -16.33
C ALA A 132 43.37 -4.67 -17.74
#